data_AF-A0A1M5N6X3-F1
#
_entry.id   AF-A0A1M5N6X3-F1
#
_cell.length_a   1.000
_cell.length_b   1.000
_cell.length_c   1.000
_cell.angle_alpha   90.00
_cell.angle_beta   90.00
_cell.angle_gamma   90.00
#
_symmetry.space_group_name_H-M   'P 1'
#
loop_
_entity.id
_entity.type
_entity.pdbx_description
1 polymer ?
#
loop_
_entity_poly.entity_id
_entity_poly.type
_entity_poly.pdbx_seq_one_letter_code
_entity_poly.pdbx_strand_id
1 'polypeptide(L)'
;MKLIKKFNSYYNLMFFTIFLLIFVVVNYFGGKVLSLDDFFYEKVVKTFNLVCFLPGTLLFFVISINNFMKNKKINNIKEIRISLIPISLIGLLYVYIFLMLFYTVFIRDVSVN
;
A
#
# COMPACT_ATOMS: atom_id res chain seq x y z
N MET A 1 -0.74 -6.10 28.26
CA MET A 1 -0.06 -5.70 27.00
C MET A 1 0.81 -6.85 26.47
N LYS A 2 0.19 -7.89 25.88
CA LYS A 2 0.85 -9.11 25.36
C LYS A 2 0.45 -9.43 23.90
N LEU A 3 -0.14 -8.46 23.18
CA LEU A 3 -0.59 -8.61 21.79
C LEU A 3 0.54 -8.55 20.76
N ILE A 4 1.76 -8.18 21.15
CA ILE A 4 2.94 -8.12 20.26
C ILE A 4 3.61 -9.51 20.13
N LYS A 5 2.93 -10.59 20.51
CA LYS A 5 3.44 -11.95 20.33
C LYS A 5 3.18 -12.41 18.89
N LYS A 6 4.22 -12.20 18.06
CA LYS A 6 4.50 -12.88 16.80
C LYS A 6 3.48 -12.66 15.67
N PHE A 7 3.51 -11.49 15.04
CA PHE A 7 3.17 -11.42 13.62
C PHE A 7 4.32 -12.06 12.83
N ASN A 8 4.18 -13.35 12.49
CA ASN A 8 5.10 -14.03 11.59
C ASN A 8 5.16 -13.28 10.25
N SER A 9 6.35 -13.14 9.65
CA SER A 9 6.54 -12.50 8.35
C SER A 9 5.64 -13.10 7.27
N TYR A 10 5.35 -14.41 7.33
CA TYR A 10 4.43 -15.07 6.41
C TYR A 10 2.98 -14.59 6.55
N TYR A 11 2.47 -14.45 7.77
CA TYR A 11 1.11 -13.94 8.00
C TYR A 11 1.00 -12.49 7.53
N ASN A 12 2.02 -11.67 7.82
CA ASN A 12 2.07 -10.29 7.34
C ASN A 12 2.03 -10.22 5.81
N LEU A 13 2.79 -11.07 5.12
CA LEU A 13 2.75 -11.15 3.66
C LEU A 13 1.37 -11.61 3.15
N MET A 14 0.78 -12.64 3.74
CA MET A 14 -0.54 -13.15 3.34
C MET A 14 -1.63 -12.08 3.49
N PHE A 15 -1.67 -11.39 4.64
CA PHE A 15 -2.61 -10.29 4.86
C PHE A 15 -2.37 -9.12 3.91
N PHE A 16 -1.11 -8.79 3.62
CA PHE A 16 -0.77 -7.77 2.64
C PHE A 16 -1.24 -8.14 1.24
N THR A 17 -1.11 -9.40 0.83
CA THR A 17 -1.61 -9.89 -0.47
C THR A 17 -3.13 -9.80 -0.54
N ILE A 18 -3.85 -10.25 0.50
CA ILE A 18 -5.32 -10.14 0.55
C ILE A 18 -5.74 -8.67 0.48
N PHE A 19 -5.05 -7.79 1.19
CA PHE A 19 -5.31 -6.36 1.17
C PHE A 19 -5.11 -5.75 -0.22
N LEU A 20 -4.04 -6.11 -0.93
CA LEU A 20 -3.84 -5.70 -2.31
C LEU A 20 -4.92 -6.24 -3.26
N LEU A 21 -5.37 -7.47 -3.09
CA LEU A 21 -6.45 -8.04 -3.90
C LEU A 21 -7.75 -7.25 -3.70
N ILE A 22 -8.11 -6.92 -2.46
CA ILE A 22 -9.29 -6.08 -2.17
C ILE A 22 -9.13 -4.71 -2.86
N PHE A 23 -7.95 -4.09 -2.78
CA PHE A 23 -7.69 -2.83 -3.45
C PHE A 23 -7.89 -2.92 -4.97
N VAL A 24 -7.34 -3.95 -5.62
CA VAL A 24 -7.50 -4.17 -7.07
C VAL A 24 -8.97 -4.39 -7.43
N VAL A 25 -9.69 -5.20 -6.66
CA VAL A 25 -11.12 -5.47 -6.87
C VAL A 25 -11.94 -4.18 -6.79
N VAL A 26 -11.76 -3.39 -5.72
CA VAL A 26 -12.51 -2.14 -5.53
C VAL A 26 -12.25 -1.15 -6.66
N ASN A 27 -10.98 -0.97 -7.06
CA ASN A 27 -10.63 -0.02 -8.12
C ASN A 27 -11.04 -0.53 -9.52
N TYR A 28 -10.98 -1.83 -9.78
CA TYR A 28 -11.41 -2.43 -11.05
C TYR A 28 -12.93 -2.33 -11.25
N PHE A 29 -13.71 -2.72 -10.24
CA PHE A 29 -15.16 -2.59 -10.30
C PHE A 29 -15.58 -1.13 -10.29
N GLY A 30 -14.92 -0.28 -9.51
CA GLY A 30 -15.08 1.17 -9.58
C GLY A 30 -14.93 1.70 -11.00
N GLY A 31 -13.84 1.31 -11.68
CA GLY A 31 -13.56 1.70 -13.07
C GLY A 31 -14.61 1.24 -14.08
N LYS A 32 -15.18 0.04 -13.92
CA LYS A 32 -16.23 -0.48 -14.80
C LYS A 32 -17.61 0.14 -14.53
N VAL A 33 -17.92 0.43 -13.26
CA VAL A 33 -19.23 0.95 -12.85
C VAL A 33 -19.38 2.45 -13.07
N LEU A 34 -18.28 3.19 -13.28
CA LEU A 34 -18.31 4.58 -13.79
C LEU A 34 -19.23 4.72 -15.02
N SER A 35 -19.33 3.69 -15.86
CA SER A 35 -20.24 3.70 -17.02
C SER A 35 -21.75 3.83 -16.72
N LEU A 36 -22.18 3.71 -15.45
CA LEU A 36 -23.60 3.72 -15.05
C LEU A 36 -23.98 4.91 -14.15
N ASP A 37 -23.09 5.35 -13.26
CA ASP A 37 -23.35 6.48 -12.33
C ASP A 37 -22.02 7.07 -11.80
N ASP A 38 -21.46 8.02 -12.56
CA ASP A 38 -20.10 8.53 -12.39
C ASP A 38 -19.82 9.13 -11.01
N PHE A 39 -20.74 9.94 -10.48
CA PHE A 39 -20.46 10.79 -9.31
C PHE A 39 -20.41 10.03 -7.99
N PHE A 40 -21.30 9.06 -7.78
CA PHE A 40 -21.38 8.33 -6.52
C PHE A 40 -20.23 7.34 -6.39
N TYR A 41 -19.95 6.58 -7.45
CA TYR A 41 -18.91 5.56 -7.44
C TYR A 41 -17.50 6.15 -7.42
N GLU A 42 -17.26 7.25 -8.14
CA GLU A 42 -15.96 7.93 -8.08
C GLU A 42 -15.65 8.40 -6.66
N LYS A 43 -16.64 8.94 -5.95
CA LYS A 43 -16.49 9.38 -4.56
C LYS A 43 -16.19 8.21 -3.63
N VAL A 44 -16.91 7.09 -3.75
CA VAL A 44 -16.69 5.89 -2.92
C VAL A 44 -15.29 5.31 -3.11
N VAL A 45 -14.84 5.17 -4.36
CA VAL A 45 -13.50 4.63 -4.67
C VAL A 45 -12.40 5.57 -4.16
N LYS A 46 -12.55 6.89 -4.36
CA LYS A 46 -11.60 7.88 -3.83
C LYS A 46 -11.54 7.86 -2.31
N THR A 47 -12.70 7.77 -1.64
CA THR A 47 -12.75 7.67 -0.17
C THR A 47 -12.11 6.37 0.33
N PHE A 48 -12.36 5.23 -0.32
CA PHE A 48 -11.69 3.98 0.03
C PHE A 48 -10.17 4.09 -0.13
N ASN A 49 -9.68 4.68 -1.22
CA ASN A 49 -8.25 4.84 -1.44
C ASN A 49 -7.58 5.77 -0.40
N LEU A 50 -8.27 6.84 0.00
CA LEU A 50 -7.76 7.78 1.01
C LEU A 50 -7.83 7.24 2.44
N VAL A 51 -8.96 6.64 2.81
CA VAL A 51 -9.26 6.30 4.21
C VAL A 51 -8.92 4.85 4.55
N CYS A 52 -8.88 3.96 3.56
CA CYS A 52 -8.55 2.55 3.78
C CYS A 52 -7.18 2.19 3.19
N PHE A 53 -6.95 2.51 1.92
CA PHE A 53 -5.73 2.05 1.24
C PHE A 53 -4.46 2.71 1.78
N LEU A 54 -4.40 4.04 1.78
CA LEU A 54 -3.23 4.81 2.26
C LEU A 54 -2.82 4.52 3.72
N PRO A 55 -3.73 4.58 4.71
CA PRO A 55 -3.35 4.25 6.08
C PRO A 55 -3.05 2.75 6.25
N GLY A 56 -3.73 1.88 5.49
CA GLY A 56 -3.46 0.45 5.47
C GLY A 56 -2.05 0.12 4.97
N THR A 57 -1.63 0.68 3.85
CA THR A 57 -0.26 0.49 3.32
C THR A 57 0.79 1.02 4.30
N LEU A 58 0.55 2.16 4.95
CA LEU A 58 1.45 2.69 5.97
C LEU A 58 1.58 1.75 7.17
N LEU A 59 0.48 1.17 7.63
CA LEU A 59 0.48 0.20 8.73
C LEU A 59 1.26 -1.07 8.35
N PHE A 60 1.02 -1.63 7.17
CA PHE A 60 1.77 -2.78 6.67
C PHE A 60 3.25 -2.47 6.50
N PHE A 61 3.61 -1.25 6.11
CA PHE A 61 5.00 -0.82 5.99
C PHE A 61 5.71 -0.85 7.35
N VAL A 62 5.11 -0.25 8.38
CA VAL A 62 5.66 -0.22 9.74
C VAL A 62 5.81 -1.63 10.32
N ILE A 63 4.79 -2.48 10.16
CA ILE A 63 4.87 -3.88 10.61
C ILE A 63 5.99 -4.63 9.88
N SER A 64 6.11 -4.45 8.58
CA SER A 64 7.13 -5.13 7.77
C SER A 64 8.54 -4.70 8.15
N ILE A 65 8.78 -3.41 8.37
CA ILE A 65 10.06 -2.89 8.88
C ILE A 65 10.37 -3.48 10.25
N ASN A 66 9.40 -3.49 11.17
CA ASN A 66 9.59 -4.06 12.50
C ASN A 66 9.96 -5.56 12.43
N ASN A 67 9.30 -6.32 11.56
CA ASN A 67 9.63 -7.73 11.33
C ASN A 67 11.01 -7.91 10.71
N PHE A 68 11.37 -7.08 9.73
CA PHE A 68 12.70 -7.08 9.13
C PHE A 68 13.80 -6.80 10.17
N MET A 69 13.63 -5.77 11.02
CA MET A 69 14.59 -5.43 12.06
C MET A 69 14.75 -6.55 13.10
N LYS A 70 13.64 -7.18 13.51
CA LYS A 70 13.68 -8.32 14.44
C LYS A 70 14.39 -9.53 13.83
N ASN A 71 14.06 -9.87 12.59
CA ASN A 71 14.63 -11.05 11.92
C ASN A 71 16.10 -10.84 11.53
N LYS A 72 16.51 -9.60 11.26
CA LYS A 72 17.93 -9.23 11.12
C LYS A 72 18.72 -9.47 12.40
N LYS A 73 18.17 -9.15 13.57
CA LYS A 73 18.83 -9.42 14.87
C LYS A 73 19.01 -10.92 15.14
N ILE A 74 18.08 -11.74 14.67
CA ILE A 74 18.06 -13.21 14.89
C ILE A 74 18.76 -13.96 13.72
N ASN A 75 19.28 -13.24 12.72
CA ASN A 75 19.92 -13.81 11.53
C ASN A 75 19.04 -14.80 10.73
N ASN A 76 17.71 -14.65 10.76
CA ASN A 76 16.79 -15.51 10.04
C ASN A 76 16.61 -15.05 8.58
N ILE A 77 17.55 -15.43 7.71
CA ILE A 77 17.63 -14.99 6.30
C ILE A 77 16.32 -15.20 5.53
N LYS A 78 15.59 -16.30 5.77
CA LYS A 78 14.34 -16.60 5.06
C LYS A 78 13.26 -15.57 5.37
N GLU A 79 13.04 -15.27 6.66
CA GLU A 79 12.02 -14.30 7.05
C GLU A 79 12.41 -12.85 6.72
N ILE A 80 13.71 -12.55 6.68
CA ILE A 80 14.23 -11.27 6.19
C ILE A 80 13.77 -11.03 4.74
N ARG A 81 13.97 -12.02 3.85
CA ARG A 81 13.53 -11.91 2.43
C ARG A 81 12.03 -11.71 2.30
N ILE A 82 11.24 -12.44 3.09
CA ILE A 82 9.78 -12.34 3.07
C ILE A 82 9.31 -10.96 3.53
N SER A 83 9.95 -10.41 4.56
CA SER A 83 9.60 -9.08 5.08
C SER A 83 10.00 -7.96 4.12
N LEU A 84 11.00 -8.18 3.26
CA LEU A 84 11.44 -7.22 2.24
C LEU A 84 10.41 -7.03 1.12
N ILE A 85 9.62 -8.05 0.78
CA ILE A 85 8.63 -7.99 -0.30
C ILE A 85 7.63 -6.83 -0.07
N PRO A 86 6.85 -6.80 1.03
CA PRO A 86 5.90 -5.72 1.27
C PRO A 86 6.61 -4.36 1.42
N ILE A 87 7.80 -4.31 2.02
CA ILE A 87 8.59 -3.05 2.13
C ILE A 87 8.91 -2.50 0.74
N SER A 88 9.40 -3.35 -0.17
CA SER A 88 9.79 -2.94 -1.51
C SER A 88 8.60 -2.48 -2.35
N LEU A 89 7.49 -3.21 -2.31
CA LEU A 89 6.27 -2.86 -3.04
C LEU A 89 5.66 -1.54 -2.55
N ILE A 90 5.56 -1.37 -1.23
CA ILE A 90 5.05 -0.12 -0.64
C ILE A 90 6.01 1.04 -0.90
N GLY A 91 7.33 0.81 -0.82
CA GLY A 91 8.33 1.82 -1.14
C GLY A 91 8.23 2.29 -2.58
N LEU A 92 8.12 1.38 -3.54
CA LEU A 92 7.91 1.70 -4.95
C LEU A 92 6.63 2.49 -5.18
N LEU A 93 5.53 2.13 -4.50
CA LEU A 93 4.26 2.88 -4.56
C LEU A 93 4.44 4.33 -4.10
N TYR A 94 5.08 4.56 -2.96
CA TYR A 94 5.29 5.93 -2.46
C TYR A 94 6.23 6.75 -3.32
N VAL A 95 7.28 6.12 -3.87
CA VAL A 95 8.16 6.77 -4.86
C VAL A 95 7.35 7.18 -6.10
N TYR A 96 6.49 6.31 -6.61
CA TYR A 96 5.63 6.62 -7.74
C TYR A 96 4.67 7.79 -7.44
N ILE A 97 4.00 7.77 -6.28
CA ILE A 97 3.10 8.86 -5.85
C ILE A 97 3.88 10.17 -5.75
N PHE A 98 5.07 10.15 -5.16
CA PHE A 98 5.92 11.32 -5.04
C PHE A 98 6.31 11.89 -6.41
N LEU A 99 6.73 11.03 -7.35
CA LEU A 99 7.06 11.44 -8.71
C LEU A 99 5.85 12.02 -9.46
N MET A 100 4.66 11.42 -9.31
CA MET A 100 3.41 11.94 -9.90
C MET A 100 3.03 13.31 -9.34
N LEU A 101 3.14 13.51 -8.03
CA LEU A 101 2.88 14.80 -7.40
C LEU A 101 3.90 15.84 -7.86
N PHE A 102 5.17 15.48 -7.91
CA PHE A 102 6.24 16.34 -8.41
C PHE A 102 6.00 16.74 -9.88
N TYR A 103 5.67 15.78 -10.74
CA TYR A 103 5.30 16.04 -12.14
C TYR A 103 4.10 16.98 -12.25
N THR A 104 3.06 16.76 -11.45
CA THR A 104 1.86 17.61 -11.48
C THR A 104 2.18 19.04 -11.08
N VAL A 105 2.92 19.24 -9.99
CA VAL A 105 3.23 20.57 -9.45
C VAL A 105 4.24 21.33 -10.32
N PHE A 106 5.27 20.67 -10.83
CA PHE A 106 6.40 21.36 -11.46
C PHE A 106 6.43 21.28 -12.99
N ILE A 107 5.82 20.26 -13.61
CA ILE A 107 5.87 20.07 -15.06
C ILE A 107 4.56 20.47 -15.70
N ARG A 108 3.42 20.00 -15.15
CA ARG A 108 2.11 20.32 -15.71
C ARG A 108 1.75 21.80 -15.55
N ASP A 109 1.90 22.38 -14.36
CA ASP A 109 1.57 23.80 -14.13
C ASP A 109 2.57 24.78 -14.78
N VAL A 110 3.81 24.36 -15.05
CA VAL A 110 4.80 25.18 -15.80
C VAL A 110 4.55 25.10 -17.31
N SER A 111 3.97 24.01 -17.82
CA SER A 111 3.68 23.85 -19.25
C SER A 111 2.39 24.52 -19.73
N VAL A 112 1.55 25.00 -18.80
CA VAL A 112 0.24 25.62 -19.09
C VAL A 112 0.26 27.15 -18.88
N ASN A 113 1.36 27.70 -18.35
CA ASN A 113 1.65 29.15 -18.33
C ASN A 113 2.64 29.52 -19.44
#